data_AF-A0A2M9CA12-F1
#
_entry.id   AF-A0A2M9CA12-F1
#
_cell.length_a   1.000
_cell.length_b   1.000
_cell.length_c   1.000
_cell.angle_alpha   90.00
_cell.angle_beta   90.00
_cell.angle_gamma   90.00
#
_symmetry.space_group_name_H-M   'P 1'
#
loop_
_entity.id
_entity.type
_entity.pdbx_description
1 polymer ?
#
loop_
_entity_poly.entity_id
_entity_poly.type
_entity_poly.pdbx_seq_one_letter_code
_entity_poly.pdbx_strand_id
1 'polypeptide(L)'
;MLYSPIQFRNVELKNRWVMSPMCMYSCENGLANDFHFVHYGSRAQGGTGLIMVEATGVEPRGRITNHCMGIWNDEQAEKLQKIVDFVHQNSESKIGIQLAHAGRKGSTWNNIQIPVEEGWETVAPSPIPYHPTERIPHVLTVDEIKEQVQNFKNAARRAVKAGFDIVEIHGAHGYLVHQFLSPLSNIRTDEYGGSFENRVRFLLEIVEAVNEELNENVALFVRISGTEYAENGWNIEDSVELAKILKSYSVDLIDVSSGGNIHGAKITVFDGYQVPLSSEVKNKAEVKTGAVGLIKKVKQAEEILQKGDADLIFVAREILRNPYIAVQGSFEMNEESFFPHQYLRAKISS
;
A
#
# COMPACT_ATOMS: atom_id res chain seq x y z
N MET A 1 -10.19 20.63 6.65
CA MET A 1 -9.05 19.76 7.07
C MET A 1 -8.36 19.09 5.89
N LEU A 2 -9.10 18.76 4.83
CA LEU A 2 -8.62 18.04 3.66
C LEU A 2 -7.46 18.73 2.93
N TYR A 3 -7.42 20.07 2.92
CA TYR A 3 -6.33 20.88 2.35
C TYR A 3 -5.38 21.47 3.39
N SER A 4 -5.41 20.99 4.64
CA SER A 4 -4.40 21.37 5.62
C SER A 4 -3.18 20.44 5.56
N PRO A 5 -1.96 20.98 5.74
CA PRO A 5 -0.76 20.17 5.77
C PRO A 5 -0.75 19.14 6.89
N ILE A 6 0.01 18.05 6.69
CA ILE A 6 0.28 17.03 7.69
C ILE A 6 1.71 16.49 7.55
N GLN A 7 2.37 16.28 8.69
CA GLN A 7 3.78 15.91 8.77
C GLN A 7 3.96 14.44 9.18
N PHE A 8 4.91 13.77 8.51
CA PHE A 8 5.46 12.46 8.88
C PHE A 8 6.99 12.54 8.82
N ARG A 9 7.67 12.44 9.96
CA ARG A 9 9.10 12.78 10.09
C ARG A 9 9.40 14.17 9.50
N ASN A 10 10.34 14.33 8.57
CA ASN A 10 10.58 15.57 7.81
C ASN A 10 9.77 15.68 6.50
N VAL A 11 8.89 14.72 6.20
CA VAL A 11 8.02 14.74 5.03
C VAL A 11 6.71 15.48 5.33
N GLU A 12 6.54 16.67 4.74
CA GLU A 12 5.28 17.42 4.77
C GLU A 12 4.42 17.08 3.55
N LEU A 13 3.19 16.64 3.78
CA LEU A 13 2.16 16.56 2.74
C LEU A 13 1.34 17.85 2.77
N LYS A 14 1.18 18.52 1.62
CA LYS A 14 0.47 19.81 1.53
C LYS A 14 -1.04 19.70 1.72
N ASN A 15 -1.60 18.52 1.46
CA ASN A 15 -2.99 18.20 1.70
C ASN A 15 -3.13 16.70 2.01
N ARG A 16 -4.35 16.29 2.34
CA ARG A 16 -4.63 14.94 2.86
C ARG A 16 -5.18 13.97 1.80
N TRP A 17 -5.13 14.36 0.52
CA TRP A 17 -5.46 13.46 -0.58
C TRP A 17 -4.28 12.56 -0.92
N VAL A 18 -4.55 11.26 -0.95
CA VAL A 18 -3.58 10.23 -1.33
C VAL A 18 -4.10 9.43 -2.50
N MET A 19 -3.31 9.34 -3.58
CA MET A 19 -3.54 8.31 -4.58
C MET A 19 -3.15 6.96 -3.99
N SER A 20 -4.11 6.05 -3.84
CA SER A 20 -3.87 4.71 -3.31
C SER A 20 -3.04 3.87 -4.29
N PRO A 21 -2.21 2.92 -3.83
CA PRO A 21 -1.45 2.04 -4.71
C PRO A 21 -2.41 1.16 -5.53
N MET A 22 -2.32 1.26 -6.86
CA MET A 22 -3.19 0.55 -7.80
C MET A 22 -2.33 -0.13 -8.86
N CYS A 23 -2.32 -1.46 -8.86
CA CYS A 23 -1.59 -2.22 -9.87
C CYS A 23 -2.07 -1.86 -11.28
N MET A 24 -1.12 -1.49 -12.14
CA MET A 24 -1.40 -1.10 -13.52
C MET A 24 -1.14 -2.24 -14.49
N TYR A 25 -0.44 -3.29 -14.05
CA TYR A 25 -0.14 -4.50 -14.85
C TYR A 25 0.39 -4.17 -16.24
N SER A 26 1.27 -3.16 -16.30
CA SER A 26 1.76 -2.57 -17.55
C SER A 26 3.28 -2.68 -17.69
N CYS A 27 3.97 -3.37 -16.77
CA CYS A 27 5.41 -3.54 -16.81
C CYS A 27 5.82 -4.69 -17.75
N GLU A 28 7.05 -4.61 -18.24
CA GLU A 28 7.78 -5.72 -18.82
C GLU A 28 8.99 -6.01 -17.92
N ASN A 29 9.16 -7.25 -17.48
CA ASN A 29 10.22 -7.65 -16.54
C ASN A 29 10.34 -6.76 -15.27
N GLY A 30 9.20 -6.25 -14.80
CA GLY A 30 9.15 -5.35 -13.63
C GLY A 30 9.59 -3.92 -13.88
N LEU A 31 9.94 -3.55 -15.12
CA LEU A 31 10.39 -2.21 -15.47
C LEU A 31 9.21 -1.25 -15.67
N ALA A 32 9.24 -0.13 -14.96
CA ALA A 32 8.40 1.01 -15.26
C ALA A 32 8.71 1.57 -16.67
N ASN A 33 7.69 2.12 -17.32
CA ASN A 33 7.74 2.60 -18.70
C ASN A 33 6.86 3.86 -18.87
N ASP A 34 6.71 4.32 -20.11
CA ASP A 34 6.01 5.56 -20.44
C ASP A 34 4.55 5.59 -19.96
N PHE A 35 3.88 4.43 -19.89
CA PHE A 35 2.55 4.36 -19.31
C PHE A 35 2.57 4.83 -17.85
N HIS A 36 3.51 4.33 -17.05
CA HIS A 36 3.65 4.68 -15.64
C HIS A 36 4.07 6.15 -15.48
N PHE A 37 4.99 6.62 -16.33
CA PHE A 37 5.43 8.02 -16.34
C PHE A 37 4.25 8.98 -16.55
N VAL A 38 3.43 8.74 -17.58
CA VAL A 38 2.22 9.53 -17.84
C VAL A 38 1.18 9.34 -16.73
N HIS A 39 1.01 8.11 -16.25
CA HIS A 39 0.02 7.76 -15.24
C HIS A 39 0.23 8.53 -13.93
N TYR A 40 1.44 8.45 -13.35
CA TYR A 40 1.76 9.12 -12.09
C TYR A 40 1.99 10.61 -12.29
N GLY A 41 2.63 11.01 -13.40
CA GLY A 41 2.80 12.43 -13.75
C GLY A 41 1.46 13.17 -13.86
N SER A 42 0.41 12.53 -14.39
CA SER A 42 -0.93 13.12 -14.45
C SER A 42 -1.51 13.41 -13.05
N ARG A 43 -1.30 12.53 -12.07
CA ARG A 43 -1.81 12.72 -10.69
C ARG A 43 -0.97 13.70 -9.88
N ALA A 44 0.31 13.84 -10.21
CA ALA A 44 1.17 14.90 -9.68
C ALA A 44 0.66 16.28 -10.10
N GLN A 45 0.32 16.44 -11.38
CA GLN A 45 -0.32 17.67 -11.87
C GLN A 45 -1.74 17.89 -11.30
N GLY A 46 -2.38 16.81 -10.84
CA GLY A 46 -3.70 16.82 -10.21
C GLY A 46 -3.75 17.29 -8.75
N GLY A 47 -2.61 17.62 -8.14
CA GLY A 47 -2.51 18.30 -6.85
C GLY A 47 -2.78 17.42 -5.62
N THR A 48 -2.61 16.09 -5.73
CA THR A 48 -2.63 15.23 -4.53
C THR A 48 -1.46 15.54 -3.60
N GLY A 49 -1.66 15.40 -2.29
CA GLY A 49 -0.60 15.56 -1.30
C GLY A 49 0.43 14.42 -1.37
N LEU A 50 -0.04 13.20 -1.66
CA LEU A 50 0.80 12.01 -1.80
C LEU A 50 0.32 11.11 -2.94
N ILE A 51 1.28 10.58 -3.70
CA ILE A 51 1.08 9.56 -4.72
C ILE A 51 1.74 8.26 -4.25
N MET A 52 0.98 7.19 -4.10
CA MET A 52 1.55 5.87 -3.84
C MET A 52 1.67 5.10 -5.14
N VAL A 53 2.92 4.79 -5.51
CA VAL A 53 3.22 3.84 -6.58
C VAL A 53 2.70 2.46 -6.20
N GLU A 54 2.20 1.75 -7.21
CA GLU A 54 1.58 0.43 -7.10
C GLU A 54 2.43 -0.61 -6.36
N ALA A 55 1.78 -1.71 -5.94
CA ALA A 55 2.44 -2.84 -5.32
C ALA A 55 3.65 -3.31 -6.17
N THR A 56 4.84 -3.08 -5.64
CA THR A 56 6.11 -3.27 -6.34
C THR A 56 6.84 -4.46 -5.74
N GLY A 57 7.10 -5.47 -6.58
CA GLY A 57 7.72 -6.73 -6.17
C GLY A 57 9.13 -6.52 -5.63
N VAL A 58 9.40 -7.07 -4.44
CA VAL A 58 10.75 -7.06 -3.81
C VAL A 58 11.67 -8.17 -4.35
N GLU A 59 11.09 -9.17 -5.01
CA GLU A 59 11.77 -10.21 -5.79
C GLU A 59 10.89 -10.62 -6.99
N PRO A 60 11.43 -11.31 -8.02
CA PRO A 60 10.66 -11.71 -9.20
C PRO A 60 9.42 -12.54 -8.88
N ARG A 61 9.50 -13.46 -7.91
CA ARG A 61 8.40 -14.35 -7.49
C ARG A 61 7.36 -13.63 -6.60
N GLY A 62 7.70 -12.45 -6.11
CA GLY A 62 6.82 -11.61 -5.30
C GLY A 62 5.77 -10.85 -6.09
N ARG A 63 5.77 -10.95 -7.42
CA ARG A 63 4.77 -10.29 -8.28
C ARG A 63 3.40 -10.95 -8.17
N ILE A 64 2.35 -10.23 -8.58
CA ILE A 64 1.01 -10.81 -8.76
C ILE A 64 0.93 -11.44 -10.16
N THR A 65 1.30 -10.67 -11.19
CA THR A 65 1.31 -11.07 -12.61
C THR A 65 2.68 -10.83 -13.22
N ASN A 66 2.94 -11.39 -14.42
CA ASN A 66 4.17 -11.10 -15.18
C ASN A 66 4.35 -9.61 -15.53
N HIS A 67 3.28 -8.81 -15.43
CA HIS A 67 3.27 -7.40 -15.76
C HIS A 67 3.27 -6.46 -14.54
N CYS A 68 3.49 -7.01 -13.34
CA CYS A 68 3.68 -6.20 -12.13
C CYS A 68 5.03 -5.51 -12.12
N MET A 69 5.05 -4.33 -11.50
CA MET A 69 6.25 -3.55 -11.21
C MET A 69 7.20 -4.28 -10.25
N GLY A 70 8.50 -4.02 -10.40
CA GLY A 70 9.57 -4.57 -9.56
C GLY A 70 10.53 -3.50 -9.05
N ILE A 71 11.24 -3.81 -7.96
CA ILE A 71 12.39 -3.03 -7.48
C ILE A 71 13.47 -3.95 -6.86
N TRP A 72 13.61 -5.15 -7.41
CA TRP A 72 14.57 -6.16 -6.92
C TRP A 72 15.98 -5.95 -7.48
N ASN A 73 16.14 -5.09 -8.49
CA ASN A 73 17.43 -4.73 -9.07
C ASN A 73 17.56 -3.21 -9.31
N ASP A 74 18.78 -2.78 -9.63
CA ASP A 74 19.11 -1.36 -9.76
C ASP A 74 18.52 -0.74 -11.04
N GLU A 75 18.40 -1.50 -12.12
CA GLU A 75 17.79 -1.03 -13.38
C GLU A 75 16.33 -0.61 -13.17
N GLN A 76 15.56 -1.40 -12.40
CA GLN A 76 14.19 -1.07 -12.05
C GLN A 76 14.11 0.19 -11.19
N ALA A 77 15.00 0.34 -10.21
CA ALA A 77 15.08 1.53 -9.37
C ALA A 77 15.39 2.79 -10.21
N GLU A 78 16.29 2.70 -11.21
CA GLU A 78 16.60 3.80 -12.13
C GLU A 78 15.40 4.22 -12.98
N LYS A 79 14.55 3.28 -13.43
CA LYS A 79 13.32 3.63 -14.14
C LYS A 79 12.32 4.36 -13.24
N LEU A 80 12.22 3.95 -11.99
CA LEU A 80 11.34 4.59 -11.00
C LEU A 80 11.83 5.98 -10.60
N GLN A 81 13.15 6.15 -10.47
CA GLN A 81 13.76 7.46 -10.16
C GLN A 81 13.32 8.54 -11.15
N LYS A 82 13.23 8.22 -12.45
CA LYS A 82 12.74 9.19 -13.46
C LYS A 82 11.33 9.70 -13.18
N ILE A 83 10.46 8.85 -12.63
CA ILE A 83 9.09 9.21 -12.26
C ILE A 83 9.12 10.07 -10.99
N VAL A 84 9.90 9.67 -9.99
CA VAL A 84 10.10 10.43 -8.74
C VAL A 84 10.60 11.84 -9.03
N ASP A 85 11.67 11.96 -9.81
CA ASP A 85 12.26 13.23 -10.22
C ASP A 85 11.24 14.12 -10.94
N PHE A 86 10.42 13.55 -11.84
CA PHE A 86 9.37 14.31 -12.51
C PHE A 86 8.34 14.86 -11.53
N VAL A 87 7.88 14.05 -10.57
CA VAL A 87 6.92 14.50 -9.55
C VAL A 87 7.50 15.64 -8.73
N HIS A 88 8.71 15.48 -8.18
CA HIS A 88 9.34 16.50 -7.35
C HIS A 88 9.65 17.80 -8.09
N GLN A 89 9.99 17.73 -9.38
CA GLN A 89 10.32 18.91 -10.18
C GLN A 89 9.07 19.67 -10.67
N ASN A 90 7.93 19.00 -10.78
CA ASN A 90 6.76 19.54 -11.49
C ASN A 90 5.48 19.61 -10.64
N SER A 91 5.51 19.21 -9.37
CA SER A 91 4.40 19.43 -8.45
C SER A 91 4.85 19.57 -6.99
N GLU A 92 3.90 19.88 -6.11
CA GLU A 92 4.11 19.85 -4.65
C GLU A 92 3.76 18.49 -4.03
N SER A 93 3.41 17.50 -4.84
CA SER A 93 3.06 16.16 -4.36
C SER A 93 4.31 15.45 -3.83
N LYS A 94 4.13 14.70 -2.74
CA LYS A 94 5.08 13.66 -2.36
C LYS A 94 4.80 12.38 -3.12
N ILE A 95 5.81 11.53 -3.24
CA ILE A 95 5.68 10.23 -3.88
C ILE A 95 6.23 9.14 -2.98
N GLY A 96 5.40 8.12 -2.76
CA GLY A 96 5.77 6.91 -2.03
C GLY A 96 5.66 5.67 -2.91
N ILE A 97 6.16 4.55 -2.39
CA ILE A 97 6.10 3.25 -3.06
C ILE A 97 5.61 2.17 -2.10
N GLN A 98 4.72 1.31 -2.59
CA GLN A 98 4.28 0.14 -1.83
C GLN A 98 5.15 -1.07 -2.17
N LEU A 99 5.97 -1.54 -1.22
CA LEU A 99 6.76 -2.75 -1.35
C LEU A 99 5.89 -3.98 -1.06
N ALA A 100 5.94 -4.97 -1.95
CA ALA A 100 5.01 -6.09 -1.93
C ALA A 100 5.65 -7.43 -2.28
N HIS A 101 5.01 -8.49 -1.77
CA HIS A 101 5.23 -9.87 -2.18
C HIS A 101 3.89 -10.61 -2.20
N ALA A 102 3.44 -11.12 -3.35
CA ALA A 102 2.10 -11.68 -3.51
C ALA A 102 1.86 -13.04 -2.80
N GLY A 103 2.93 -13.77 -2.49
CA GLY A 103 2.85 -15.07 -1.83
C GLY A 103 1.99 -16.06 -2.63
N ARG A 104 1.08 -16.79 -1.97
CA ARG A 104 0.21 -17.79 -2.64
C ARG A 104 -0.69 -17.25 -3.76
N LYS A 105 -0.88 -15.92 -3.84
CA LYS A 105 -1.69 -15.24 -4.85
C LYS A 105 -0.88 -14.71 -6.05
N GLY A 106 0.42 -14.98 -6.08
CA GLY A 106 1.29 -14.67 -7.22
C GLY A 106 1.07 -15.62 -8.39
N SER A 107 1.76 -15.36 -9.51
CA SER A 107 1.66 -16.15 -10.74
C SER A 107 0.21 -16.26 -11.24
N THR A 108 -0.48 -15.12 -11.35
CA THR A 108 -1.88 -15.05 -11.82
C THR A 108 -2.07 -14.12 -13.01
N TRP A 109 -3.17 -14.34 -13.74
CA TRP A 109 -3.74 -13.41 -14.71
C TRP A 109 -5.27 -13.51 -14.64
N ASN A 110 -5.97 -12.37 -14.63
CA ASN A 110 -7.44 -12.32 -14.47
C ASN A 110 -7.98 -13.14 -13.28
N ASN A 111 -7.26 -13.12 -12.14
CA ASN A 111 -7.56 -13.88 -10.92
C ASN A 111 -7.50 -15.41 -11.09
N ILE A 112 -6.81 -15.91 -12.13
CA ILE A 112 -6.57 -17.33 -12.36
C ILE A 112 -5.07 -17.57 -12.27
N GLN A 113 -4.66 -18.58 -11.52
CA GLN A 113 -3.26 -19.00 -11.46
C GLN A 113 -2.83 -19.57 -12.83
N ILE A 114 -1.82 -18.94 -13.45
CA ILE A 114 -1.31 -19.36 -14.76
C ILE A 114 -0.43 -20.62 -14.64
N PRO A 115 -0.21 -21.39 -15.71
CA PRO A 115 0.69 -22.55 -15.70
C PRO A 115 2.10 -22.18 -15.22
N VAL A 116 2.84 -23.12 -14.62
CA VAL A 116 4.17 -22.84 -14.06
C VAL A 116 5.20 -22.52 -15.15
N GLU A 117 4.99 -23.03 -16.35
CA GLU A 117 5.83 -22.82 -17.53
C GLU A 117 5.77 -21.36 -18.04
N GLU A 118 4.63 -20.70 -17.81
CA GLU A 118 4.42 -19.28 -18.14
C GLU A 118 4.55 -18.37 -16.90
N GLY A 119 4.51 -18.97 -15.72
CA GLY A 119 4.51 -18.32 -14.43
C GLY A 119 5.67 -18.79 -13.54
N TRP A 120 5.36 -19.02 -12.27
CA TRP A 120 6.34 -19.51 -11.30
C TRP A 120 5.66 -20.26 -10.16
N GLU A 121 6.46 -20.96 -9.36
CA GLU A 121 6.02 -21.56 -8.11
C GLU A 121 5.82 -20.47 -7.05
N THR A 122 4.62 -20.42 -6.47
CA THR A 122 4.28 -19.46 -5.42
C THR A 122 4.79 -19.94 -4.07
N VAL A 123 5.02 -19.00 -3.16
CA VAL A 123 5.48 -19.28 -1.79
C VAL A 123 4.47 -18.79 -0.76
N ALA A 124 4.42 -19.44 0.42
CA ALA A 124 3.48 -19.11 1.48
C ALA A 124 3.98 -19.58 2.86
N PRO A 125 3.37 -19.13 3.97
CA PRO A 125 3.65 -19.68 5.30
C PRO A 125 3.20 -21.13 5.46
N SER A 126 2.24 -21.62 4.68
CA SER A 126 1.64 -22.95 4.83
C SER A 126 1.16 -23.50 3.48
N PRO A 127 0.97 -24.83 3.34
CA PRO A 127 0.61 -25.47 2.06
C PRO A 127 -0.89 -25.32 1.76
N ILE A 128 -1.42 -24.11 1.88
CA ILE A 128 -2.84 -23.80 1.72
C ILE A 128 -2.98 -22.91 0.47
N PRO A 129 -3.51 -23.42 -0.66
CA PRO A 129 -3.74 -22.61 -1.85
C PRO A 129 -4.79 -21.51 -1.57
N TYR A 130 -4.81 -20.44 -2.38
CA TYR A 130 -5.82 -19.38 -2.20
C TYR A 130 -7.20 -19.84 -2.66
N HIS A 131 -7.27 -20.52 -3.81
CA HIS A 131 -8.47 -21.23 -4.26
C HIS A 131 -8.23 -22.76 -4.26
N PRO A 132 -9.22 -23.61 -3.92
CA PRO A 132 -9.02 -25.06 -3.83
C PRO A 132 -8.53 -25.75 -5.12
N THR A 133 -8.70 -25.13 -6.28
CA THR A 133 -8.23 -25.66 -7.57
C THR A 133 -6.84 -25.18 -7.97
N GLU A 134 -6.24 -24.29 -7.20
CA GLU A 134 -4.89 -23.78 -7.46
C GLU A 134 -3.82 -24.74 -6.92
N ARG A 135 -2.60 -24.58 -7.43
CA ARG A 135 -1.43 -25.31 -6.94
C ARG A 135 -1.15 -24.96 -5.49
N ILE A 136 -0.75 -25.97 -4.72
CA ILE A 136 -0.24 -25.79 -3.36
C ILE A 136 1.06 -24.97 -3.45
N PRO A 137 1.20 -23.87 -2.69
CA PRO A 137 2.42 -23.07 -2.68
C PRO A 137 3.56 -23.81 -1.96
N HIS A 138 4.80 -23.49 -2.33
CA HIS A 138 5.99 -23.87 -1.56
C HIS A 138 5.93 -23.23 -0.17
N VAL A 139 6.20 -24.04 0.86
CA VAL A 139 6.18 -23.59 2.25
C VAL A 139 7.54 -23.02 2.58
N LEU A 140 7.59 -21.73 2.88
CA LEU A 140 8.85 -21.08 3.24
C LEU A 140 9.47 -21.72 4.48
N THR A 141 10.74 -22.06 4.40
CA THR A 141 11.59 -22.38 5.55
C THR A 141 11.91 -21.10 6.34
N VAL A 142 12.39 -21.24 7.58
CA VAL A 142 12.83 -20.09 8.40
C VAL A 142 13.92 -19.28 7.69
N ASP A 143 14.85 -19.93 6.99
CA ASP A 143 15.91 -19.23 6.26
C ASP A 143 15.38 -18.47 5.04
N GLU A 144 14.41 -19.04 4.31
CA GLU A 144 13.75 -18.34 3.21
C GLU A 144 12.89 -17.17 3.72
N ILE A 145 12.28 -17.27 4.92
CA ILE A 145 11.58 -16.13 5.55
C ILE A 145 12.57 -14.98 5.80
N LYS A 146 13.76 -15.28 6.33
CA LYS A 146 14.81 -14.28 6.54
C LYS A 146 15.32 -13.69 5.22
N GLU A 147 15.40 -14.50 4.16
CA GLU A 147 15.71 -14.00 2.82
C GLU A 147 14.64 -13.01 2.34
N GLN A 148 13.35 -13.27 2.59
CA GLN A 148 12.29 -12.31 2.28
C GLN A 148 12.46 -10.99 3.03
N VAL A 149 12.78 -11.04 4.33
CA VAL A 149 13.10 -9.83 5.12
C VAL A 149 14.22 -9.03 4.44
N GLN A 150 15.29 -9.70 3.99
CA GLN A 150 16.39 -9.06 3.29
C GLN A 150 15.98 -8.50 1.91
N ASN A 151 15.06 -9.15 1.20
CA ASN A 151 14.51 -8.64 -0.06
C ASN A 151 13.74 -7.33 0.15
N PHE A 152 12.90 -7.25 1.19
CA PHE A 152 12.23 -6.00 1.57
C PHE A 152 13.22 -4.89 1.94
N LYS A 153 14.26 -5.22 2.73
CA LYS A 153 15.33 -4.27 3.08
C LYS A 153 16.06 -3.73 1.84
N ASN A 154 16.46 -4.61 0.93
CA ASN A 154 17.14 -4.22 -0.31
C ASN A 154 16.24 -3.38 -1.22
N ALA A 155 14.94 -3.71 -1.29
CA ALA A 155 13.95 -2.92 -2.01
C ALA A 155 13.76 -1.53 -1.41
N ALA A 156 13.69 -1.42 -0.07
CA ALA A 156 13.62 -0.13 0.63
C ALA A 156 14.86 0.72 0.38
N ARG A 157 16.07 0.14 0.47
CA ARG A 157 17.32 0.84 0.12
C ARG A 157 17.27 1.44 -1.29
N ARG A 158 16.78 0.67 -2.25
CA ARG A 158 16.61 1.13 -3.64
C ARG A 158 15.57 2.23 -3.77
N ALA A 159 14.44 2.11 -3.06
CA ALA A 159 13.42 3.15 -3.02
C ALA A 159 13.96 4.47 -2.46
N VAL A 160 14.68 4.42 -1.34
CA VAL A 160 15.34 5.59 -0.74
C VAL A 160 16.34 6.21 -1.71
N LYS A 161 17.18 5.39 -2.35
CA LYS A 161 18.14 5.85 -3.36
C LYS A 161 17.47 6.47 -4.59
N ALA A 162 16.31 5.96 -5.00
CA ALA A 162 15.50 6.49 -6.08
C ALA A 162 14.75 7.78 -5.72
N GLY A 163 14.81 8.20 -4.45
CA GLY A 163 14.27 9.48 -3.97
C GLY A 163 12.83 9.43 -3.46
N PHE A 164 12.24 8.26 -3.22
CA PHE A 164 10.89 8.19 -2.66
C PHE A 164 10.81 8.84 -1.27
N ASP A 165 9.77 9.63 -1.03
CA ASP A 165 9.52 10.27 0.27
C ASP A 165 8.91 9.30 1.29
N ILE A 166 8.26 8.23 0.82
CA ILE A 166 7.53 7.28 1.67
C ILE A 166 7.74 5.85 1.16
N VAL A 167 7.99 4.93 2.08
CA VAL A 167 7.95 3.49 1.83
C VAL A 167 6.74 2.92 2.56
N GLU A 168 5.90 2.15 1.88
CA GLU A 168 4.78 1.43 2.48
C GLU A 168 4.99 -0.08 2.37
N ILE A 169 4.91 -0.81 3.48
CA ILE A 169 4.95 -2.28 3.48
C ILE A 169 3.53 -2.83 3.25
N HIS A 170 3.37 -3.68 2.24
CA HIS A 170 2.08 -4.29 1.95
C HIS A 170 1.76 -5.51 2.84
N GLY A 171 1.19 -5.24 4.02
CA GLY A 171 0.70 -6.23 5.00
C GLY A 171 -0.78 -6.63 4.85
N ALA A 172 -1.37 -6.51 3.66
CA ALA A 172 -2.82 -6.59 3.46
C ALA A 172 -3.23 -7.47 2.28
N HIS A 173 -4.54 -7.55 2.02
CA HIS A 173 -5.17 -8.14 0.82
C HIS A 173 -4.86 -9.61 0.53
N GLY A 174 -4.29 -10.32 1.49
CA GLY A 174 -4.02 -11.76 1.39
C GLY A 174 -2.73 -12.05 0.66
N TYR A 175 -1.85 -11.06 0.51
CA TYR A 175 -0.48 -11.25 0.02
C TYR A 175 0.44 -11.74 1.14
N LEU A 176 1.71 -11.99 0.85
CA LEU A 176 2.59 -12.82 1.68
C LEU A 176 2.56 -12.41 3.16
N VAL A 177 2.78 -11.12 3.44
CA VAL A 177 2.80 -10.62 4.82
C VAL A 177 1.45 -10.85 5.50
N HIS A 178 0.31 -10.53 4.85
CA HIS A 178 -1.02 -10.81 5.40
C HIS A 178 -1.27 -12.31 5.59
N GLN A 179 -0.69 -13.16 4.73
CA GLN A 179 -0.82 -14.62 4.87
C GLN A 179 -0.18 -15.10 6.19
N PHE A 180 0.94 -14.51 6.62
CA PHE A 180 1.55 -14.80 7.92
C PHE A 180 0.69 -14.30 9.09
N LEU A 181 0.09 -13.12 8.94
CA LEU A 181 -0.78 -12.54 9.96
C LEU A 181 -1.99 -13.44 10.24
N SER A 182 -2.65 -13.99 9.21
CA SER A 182 -3.91 -14.69 9.40
C SER A 182 -3.76 -16.15 9.82
N PRO A 183 -4.49 -16.61 10.85
CA PRO A 183 -4.50 -18.02 11.26
C PRO A 183 -5.14 -18.95 10.22
N LEU A 184 -5.90 -18.40 9.25
CA LEU A 184 -6.55 -19.18 8.19
C LEU A 184 -5.61 -19.53 7.03
N SER A 185 -4.50 -18.82 6.91
CA SER A 185 -3.45 -19.06 5.90
C SER A 185 -2.11 -19.47 6.50
N ASN A 186 -1.93 -19.30 7.81
CA ASN A 186 -0.73 -19.65 8.54
C ASN A 186 -1.06 -20.63 9.67
N ILE A 187 -0.78 -21.91 9.40
CA ILE A 187 -0.90 -23.02 10.35
C ILE A 187 0.47 -23.53 10.81
N ARG A 188 1.51 -22.70 10.72
CA ARG A 188 2.86 -23.08 11.16
C ARG A 188 2.88 -23.34 12.65
N THR A 189 3.80 -24.22 13.05
CA THR A 189 4.03 -24.61 14.45
C THR A 189 5.41 -24.14 14.96
N ASP A 190 6.15 -23.41 14.14
CA ASP A 190 7.42 -22.77 14.50
C ASP A 190 7.21 -21.34 15.03
N GLU A 191 8.28 -20.56 15.16
CA GLU A 191 8.25 -19.20 15.68
C GLU A 191 7.48 -18.19 14.80
N TYR A 192 7.03 -18.59 13.61
CA TYR A 192 6.27 -17.75 12.69
C TYR A 192 4.78 -18.10 12.60
N GLY A 193 4.25 -19.02 13.42
CA GLY A 193 2.81 -19.33 13.48
C GLY A 193 2.26 -19.68 14.85
N GLY A 194 0.96 -19.94 14.90
CA GLY A 194 0.22 -20.20 16.12
C GLY A 194 -0.20 -18.91 16.84
N SER A 195 0.59 -18.47 17.82
CA SER A 195 0.23 -17.31 18.66
C SER A 195 0.17 -16.00 17.84
N PHE A 196 -0.49 -14.99 18.39
CA PHE A 196 -0.51 -13.66 17.76
C PHE A 196 0.91 -13.11 17.56
N GLU A 197 1.77 -13.21 18.58
CA GLU A 197 3.15 -12.73 18.56
C GLU A 197 3.98 -13.39 17.46
N ASN A 198 3.78 -14.70 17.25
CA ASN A 198 4.47 -15.43 16.19
C ASN A 198 3.95 -15.06 14.80
N ARG A 199 2.62 -14.90 14.63
CA ARG A 199 2.02 -14.52 13.34
C ARG A 199 2.46 -13.12 12.89
N VAL A 200 2.62 -12.18 13.81
CA VAL A 200 3.08 -10.81 13.48
C VAL A 200 4.60 -10.70 13.29
N ARG A 201 5.38 -11.68 13.76
CA ARG A 201 6.85 -11.65 13.76
C ARG A 201 7.45 -11.29 12.41
N PHE A 202 6.99 -11.92 11.33
CA PHE A 202 7.51 -11.67 9.99
C PHE A 202 7.34 -10.21 9.55
N LEU A 203 6.18 -9.60 9.83
CA LEU A 203 5.96 -8.18 9.54
C LEU A 203 6.87 -7.29 10.39
N LEU A 204 7.05 -7.60 11.67
CA LEU A 204 7.92 -6.82 12.55
C LEU A 204 9.38 -6.87 12.10
N GLU A 205 9.87 -8.05 11.73
CA GLU A 205 11.22 -8.22 11.17
C GLU A 205 11.41 -7.42 9.87
N ILE A 206 10.39 -7.38 8.99
CA ILE A 206 10.41 -6.51 7.81
C ILE A 206 10.46 -5.03 8.21
N VAL A 207 9.63 -4.59 9.15
CA VAL A 207 9.57 -3.19 9.60
C VAL A 207 10.91 -2.74 10.17
N GLU A 208 11.54 -3.56 11.02
CA GLU A 208 12.88 -3.27 11.55
C GLU A 208 13.91 -3.16 10.43
N ALA A 209 13.97 -4.17 9.56
CA ALA A 209 14.94 -4.22 8.47
C ALA A 209 14.75 -3.06 7.45
N VAL A 210 13.52 -2.64 7.19
CA VAL A 210 13.22 -1.49 6.34
C VAL A 210 13.63 -0.19 7.02
N ASN A 211 13.30 -0.01 8.31
CA ASN A 211 13.68 1.20 9.06
C ASN A 211 15.19 1.44 9.11
N GLU A 212 16.02 0.38 9.11
CA GLU A 212 17.49 0.51 9.03
C GLU A 212 17.98 1.24 7.77
N GLU A 213 17.17 1.25 6.70
CA GLU A 213 17.50 1.93 5.44
C GLU A 213 16.87 3.32 5.32
N LEU A 214 15.96 3.68 6.24
CA LEU A 214 15.27 4.97 6.22
C LEU A 214 16.03 6.01 7.05
N ASN A 215 15.85 7.28 6.69
CA ASN A 215 16.28 8.42 7.48
C ASN A 215 15.08 9.32 7.80
N GLU A 216 15.32 10.46 8.46
CA GLU A 216 14.25 11.40 8.85
C GLU A 216 13.47 12.00 7.65
N ASN A 217 14.00 11.90 6.43
CA ASN A 217 13.35 12.42 5.22
C ASN A 217 12.54 11.36 4.46
N VAL A 218 12.43 10.13 5.00
CA VAL A 218 11.61 9.06 4.41
C VAL A 218 10.74 8.43 5.48
N ALA A 219 9.42 8.56 5.33
CA ALA A 219 8.46 7.99 6.29
C ALA A 219 8.12 6.52 5.97
N LEU A 220 7.77 5.75 7.00
CA LEU A 220 7.37 4.35 6.88
C LEU A 220 5.88 4.17 7.14
N PHE A 221 5.17 3.68 6.15
CA PHE A 221 3.76 3.29 6.26
C PHE A 221 3.64 1.76 6.27
N VAL A 222 2.56 1.26 6.87
CA VAL A 222 2.19 -0.15 6.76
C VAL A 222 0.72 -0.24 6.39
N ARG A 223 0.42 -0.96 5.30
CA ARG A 223 -0.96 -1.25 4.93
C ARG A 223 -1.41 -2.57 5.53
N ILE A 224 -2.56 -2.56 6.23
CA ILE A 224 -3.16 -3.76 6.82
C ILE A 224 -4.59 -3.99 6.32
N SER A 225 -5.05 -5.24 6.38
CA SER A 225 -6.48 -5.54 6.28
C SER A 225 -7.07 -5.54 7.69
N GLY A 226 -7.94 -4.59 8.00
CA GLY A 226 -8.56 -4.45 9.33
C GLY A 226 -9.46 -5.64 9.73
N THR A 227 -9.90 -6.43 8.76
CA THR A 227 -10.61 -7.70 8.97
C THR A 227 -10.57 -8.52 7.68
N GLU A 228 -10.70 -9.84 7.79
CA GLU A 228 -10.83 -10.75 6.65
C GLU A 228 -12.27 -11.08 6.27
N TYR A 229 -13.26 -10.67 7.07
CA TYR A 229 -14.67 -11.06 6.92
C TYR A 229 -14.88 -12.59 6.96
N ALA A 230 -14.08 -13.28 7.77
CA ALA A 230 -14.13 -14.72 7.94
C ALA A 230 -14.15 -15.09 9.43
N GLU A 231 -14.89 -16.15 9.76
CA GLU A 231 -14.92 -16.71 11.11
C GLU A 231 -13.54 -17.27 11.47
N ASN A 232 -13.08 -17.01 12.70
CA ASN A 232 -11.75 -17.38 13.20
C ASN A 232 -10.57 -16.80 12.37
N GLY A 233 -10.83 -15.83 11.49
CA GLY A 233 -9.81 -15.09 10.76
C GLY A 233 -9.29 -13.87 11.53
N TRP A 234 -8.42 -13.12 10.85
CA TRP A 234 -7.93 -11.85 11.35
C TRP A 234 -9.07 -10.83 11.48
N ASN A 235 -9.17 -10.20 12.65
CA ASN A 235 -10.25 -9.26 12.99
C ASN A 235 -9.72 -7.85 13.34
N ILE A 236 -10.65 -6.99 13.76
CA ILE A 236 -10.33 -5.59 14.05
C ILE A 236 -9.57 -5.44 15.37
N GLU A 237 -9.82 -6.31 16.35
CA GLU A 237 -9.07 -6.36 17.61
C GLU A 237 -7.60 -6.73 17.38
N ASP A 238 -7.33 -7.74 16.55
CA ASP A 238 -5.98 -8.11 16.13
C ASP A 238 -5.28 -6.94 15.42
N SER A 239 -6.03 -6.22 14.57
CA SER A 239 -5.51 -5.07 13.82
C SER A 239 -5.15 -3.89 14.73
N VAL A 240 -5.97 -3.62 15.74
CA VAL A 240 -5.70 -2.60 16.77
C VAL A 240 -4.45 -2.96 17.56
N GLU A 241 -4.32 -4.23 17.98
CA GLU A 241 -3.17 -4.67 18.75
C GLU A 241 -1.88 -4.62 17.92
N LEU A 242 -1.93 -5.07 16.67
CA LEU A 242 -0.82 -4.93 15.73
C LEU A 242 -0.44 -3.46 15.54
N ALA A 243 -1.41 -2.56 15.38
CA ALA A 243 -1.13 -1.14 15.19
C ALA A 243 -0.44 -0.49 16.40
N LYS A 244 -0.79 -0.89 17.63
CA LYS A 244 -0.08 -0.45 18.84
C LYS A 244 1.38 -0.89 18.84
N ILE A 245 1.64 -2.11 18.41
CA ILE A 245 3.01 -2.63 18.27
C ILE A 245 3.74 -1.85 17.18
N LEU A 246 3.17 -1.71 15.99
CA LEU A 246 3.80 -0.98 14.88
C LEU A 246 4.16 0.47 15.25
N LYS A 247 3.35 1.13 16.09
CA LYS A 247 3.68 2.46 16.65
C LYS A 247 5.01 2.48 17.39
N SER A 248 5.33 1.45 18.17
CA SER A 248 6.61 1.37 18.90
C SER A 248 7.79 0.98 18.00
N TYR A 249 7.52 0.51 16.78
CA TYR A 249 8.51 0.15 15.76
C TYR A 249 8.71 1.25 14.71
N SER A 250 8.46 2.51 15.07
CA SER A 250 8.68 3.69 14.21
C SER A 250 7.92 3.67 12.88
N VAL A 251 6.72 3.06 12.86
CA VAL A 251 5.77 3.20 11.75
C VAL A 251 4.98 4.50 11.90
N ASP A 252 5.01 5.33 10.86
CA ASP A 252 4.48 6.70 10.88
C ASP A 252 2.96 6.77 10.61
N LEU A 253 2.41 5.79 9.89
CA LEU A 253 0.99 5.68 9.56
C LEU A 253 0.58 4.24 9.24
N ILE A 254 -0.66 3.89 9.60
CA ILE A 254 -1.31 2.64 9.20
C ILE A 254 -2.37 2.89 8.12
N ASP A 255 -2.17 2.38 6.91
CA ASP A 255 -3.19 2.39 5.84
C ASP A 255 -4.17 1.23 6.07
N VAL A 256 -5.42 1.54 6.40
CA VAL A 256 -6.41 0.54 6.83
C VAL A 256 -7.36 0.18 5.69
N SER A 257 -7.16 -1.00 5.13
CA SER A 257 -8.08 -1.63 4.16
C SER A 257 -8.75 -2.86 4.79
N SER A 258 -9.16 -3.85 4.00
CA SER A 258 -9.77 -5.09 4.50
C SER A 258 -9.74 -6.21 3.46
N GLY A 259 -10.03 -7.43 3.90
CA GLY A 259 -10.29 -8.60 3.08
C GLY A 259 -9.08 -9.11 2.30
N GLY A 260 -9.38 -9.97 1.33
CA GLY A 260 -8.46 -10.44 0.28
C GLY A 260 -7.74 -11.76 0.56
N ASN A 261 -7.65 -12.20 1.81
CA ASN A 261 -6.97 -13.46 2.14
C ASN A 261 -7.83 -14.71 1.92
N ILE A 262 -9.14 -14.60 2.14
CA ILE A 262 -10.07 -15.73 2.05
C ILE A 262 -10.87 -15.63 0.75
N HIS A 263 -10.73 -16.64 -0.09
CA HIS A 263 -11.55 -16.76 -1.30
C HIS A 263 -13.03 -16.87 -0.94
N GLY A 264 -13.89 -16.12 -1.61
CA GLY A 264 -15.34 -16.17 -1.41
C GLY A 264 -15.86 -15.48 -0.14
N ALA A 265 -15.01 -14.76 0.60
CA ALA A 265 -15.45 -13.94 1.73
C ALA A 265 -16.55 -12.95 1.31
N LYS A 266 -17.63 -12.87 2.09
CA LYS A 266 -18.76 -11.98 1.79
C LYS A 266 -18.50 -10.61 2.38
N ILE A 267 -18.43 -9.60 1.52
CA ILE A 267 -18.17 -8.22 1.91
C ILE A 267 -19.38 -7.35 1.54
N THR A 268 -19.97 -6.69 2.52
CA THR A 268 -21.01 -5.69 2.27
C THR A 268 -20.34 -4.37 1.90
N VAL A 269 -20.39 -4.05 0.61
CA VAL A 269 -19.73 -2.87 0.06
C VAL A 269 -20.70 -1.69 -0.02
N PHE A 270 -20.32 -0.57 0.59
CA PHE A 270 -21.01 0.72 0.52
C PHE A 270 -19.98 1.86 0.55
N ASP A 271 -20.42 3.10 0.36
CA ASP A 271 -19.50 4.25 0.33
C ASP A 271 -18.88 4.47 1.72
N GLY A 272 -17.54 4.39 1.82
CA GLY A 272 -16.83 4.50 3.08
C GLY A 272 -16.82 3.23 3.95
N TYR A 273 -17.10 2.04 3.39
CA TYR A 273 -17.26 0.82 4.19
C TYR A 273 -16.06 0.38 5.05
N GLN A 274 -14.84 0.85 4.77
CA GLN A 274 -13.66 0.58 5.61
C GLN A 274 -13.29 1.76 6.53
N VAL A 275 -13.99 2.90 6.44
CA VAL A 275 -13.77 4.06 7.33
C VAL A 275 -13.92 3.69 8.81
N PRO A 276 -14.92 2.87 9.23
CA PRO A 276 -15.00 2.42 10.61
C PRO A 276 -13.77 1.64 11.08
N LEU A 277 -13.13 0.86 10.20
CA LEU A 277 -11.90 0.12 10.53
C LEU A 277 -10.74 1.09 10.80
N SER A 278 -10.57 2.10 9.94
CA SER A 278 -9.58 3.16 10.16
C SER A 278 -9.82 3.90 11.47
N SER A 279 -11.07 4.28 11.74
CA SER A 279 -11.45 5.00 12.95
C SER A 279 -11.14 4.18 14.21
N GLU A 280 -11.45 2.88 14.19
CA GLU A 280 -11.20 2.00 15.31
C GLU A 280 -9.71 1.80 15.59
N VAL A 281 -8.90 1.55 14.55
CA VAL A 281 -7.43 1.48 14.67
C VAL A 281 -6.87 2.80 15.19
N LYS A 282 -7.25 3.93 14.59
CA LYS A 282 -6.78 5.26 14.99
C LYS A 282 -7.06 5.55 16.47
N ASN A 283 -8.30 5.36 16.89
CA ASN A 283 -8.75 5.75 18.22
C ASN A 283 -8.25 4.80 19.31
N LYS A 284 -8.18 3.48 19.04
CA LYS A 284 -7.77 2.50 20.05
C LYS A 284 -6.26 2.24 20.11
N ALA A 285 -5.53 2.47 19.02
CA ALA A 285 -4.07 2.35 19.00
C ALA A 285 -3.35 3.71 19.11
N GLU A 286 -4.09 4.82 19.03
CA GLU A 286 -3.56 6.19 19.07
C GLU A 286 -2.44 6.41 18.03
N VAL A 287 -2.70 5.94 16.81
CA VAL A 287 -1.80 6.07 15.64
C VAL A 287 -2.45 6.90 14.55
N LYS A 288 -1.63 7.49 13.67
CA LYS A 288 -2.16 8.09 12.45
C LYS A 288 -2.64 7.00 11.50
N THR A 289 -3.76 7.23 10.83
CA THR A 289 -4.32 6.25 9.88
C THR A 289 -4.69 6.84 8.53
N GLY A 290 -4.65 5.99 7.51
CA GLY A 290 -5.25 6.23 6.20
C GLY A 290 -6.59 5.51 6.09
N ALA A 291 -7.62 6.22 5.64
CA ALA A 291 -8.90 5.60 5.26
C ALA A 291 -9.00 5.45 3.74
N VAL A 292 -9.40 4.26 3.31
CA VAL A 292 -9.72 3.91 1.92
C VAL A 292 -11.10 3.25 1.85
N GLY A 293 -11.69 3.12 0.66
CA GLY A 293 -12.88 2.29 0.45
C GLY A 293 -14.09 3.09 -0.03
N LEU A 294 -14.19 3.25 -1.36
CA LEU A 294 -15.30 3.97 -2.01
C LEU A 294 -15.53 5.40 -1.50
N ILE A 295 -14.44 6.11 -1.20
CA ILE A 295 -14.47 7.55 -0.98
C ILE A 295 -14.43 8.21 -2.37
N LYS A 296 -15.51 8.91 -2.74
CA LYS A 296 -15.70 9.43 -4.11
C LYS A 296 -15.90 10.94 -4.18
N LYS A 297 -16.27 11.57 -3.07
CA LYS A 297 -16.68 12.97 -3.03
C LYS A 297 -15.83 13.76 -2.04
N VAL A 298 -15.56 15.02 -2.38
CA VAL A 298 -14.77 15.96 -1.56
C VAL A 298 -15.40 16.14 -0.17
N LYS A 299 -16.73 16.36 -0.12
CA LYS A 299 -17.47 16.49 1.13
C LYS A 299 -17.36 15.24 2.02
N GLN A 300 -17.43 14.05 1.43
CA GLN A 300 -17.26 12.79 2.17
C GLN A 300 -15.85 12.69 2.76
N ALA A 301 -14.82 13.03 1.99
CA ALA A 301 -13.43 13.04 2.45
C ALA A 301 -13.20 14.04 3.60
N GLU A 302 -13.72 15.27 3.48
CA GLU A 302 -13.65 16.29 4.54
C GLU A 302 -14.36 15.83 5.81
N GLU A 303 -15.58 15.26 5.70
CA GLU A 303 -16.33 14.77 6.86
C GLU A 303 -15.61 13.65 7.63
N ILE A 304 -14.94 12.73 6.93
CA ILE A 304 -14.13 11.66 7.54
C ILE A 304 -13.01 12.26 8.39
N LEU A 305 -12.31 13.27 7.87
CA LEU A 305 -11.22 13.94 8.58
C LEU A 305 -11.73 14.74 9.78
N GLN A 306 -12.81 15.50 9.61
CA GLN A 306 -13.41 16.30 10.69
C GLN A 306 -13.92 15.46 11.86
N LYS A 307 -14.40 14.24 11.59
CA LYS A 307 -14.81 13.27 12.62
C LYS A 307 -13.63 12.61 13.34
N GLY A 308 -12.41 12.77 12.82
CA GLY A 308 -11.23 12.11 13.36
C GLY A 308 -11.13 10.63 12.96
N ASP A 309 -11.89 10.17 11.96
CA ASP A 309 -11.90 8.76 11.53
C ASP A 309 -10.64 8.36 10.75
N ALA A 310 -9.86 9.34 10.27
CA ALA A 310 -8.60 9.14 9.57
C ALA A 310 -7.70 10.38 9.65
N ASP A 311 -6.44 10.25 9.24
CA ASP A 311 -5.52 11.35 8.99
C ASP A 311 -5.27 11.59 7.52
N LEU A 312 -5.32 10.55 6.69
CA LEU A 312 -5.18 10.64 5.24
C LEU A 312 -6.37 9.98 4.52
N ILE A 313 -6.71 10.50 3.35
CA ILE A 313 -7.79 9.99 2.49
C ILE A 313 -7.19 9.34 1.24
N PHE A 314 -7.22 8.00 1.23
CA PHE A 314 -6.75 7.19 0.12
C PHE A 314 -7.87 6.97 -0.90
N VAL A 315 -7.63 7.40 -2.14
CA VAL A 315 -8.56 7.26 -3.26
C VAL A 315 -7.94 6.38 -4.34
N ALA A 316 -8.72 5.40 -4.80
CA ALA A 316 -8.30 4.48 -5.85
C ALA A 316 -9.07 4.72 -7.16
N ARG A 317 -10.21 4.06 -7.34
CA ARG A 317 -10.96 4.06 -8.61
C ARG A 317 -11.39 5.46 -9.09
N GLU A 318 -11.66 6.38 -8.18
CA GLU A 318 -12.12 7.71 -8.57
C GLU A 318 -10.99 8.53 -9.22
N ILE A 319 -9.76 8.45 -8.69
CA ILE A 319 -8.62 9.18 -9.26
C ILE A 319 -8.12 8.58 -10.59
N LEU A 320 -8.51 7.35 -10.91
CA LEU A 320 -8.32 6.79 -12.26
C LEU A 320 -9.20 7.51 -13.29
N ARG A 321 -10.43 7.87 -12.93
CA ARG A 321 -11.41 8.55 -13.80
C ARG A 321 -11.22 10.05 -13.81
N ASN A 322 -10.84 10.62 -12.67
CA ASN A 322 -10.60 12.04 -12.49
C ASN A 322 -9.24 12.24 -11.79
N PRO A 323 -8.13 12.36 -12.55
CA PRO A 323 -6.81 12.57 -11.97
C PRO A 323 -6.68 13.89 -11.21
N TYR A 324 -7.60 14.85 -11.40
CA TYR A 324 -7.54 16.22 -10.87
C TYR A 324 -8.54 16.43 -9.73
N ILE A 325 -9.05 15.35 -9.14
CA ILE A 325 -10.06 15.39 -8.06
C ILE A 325 -9.63 16.28 -6.88
N ALA A 326 -8.34 16.29 -6.53
CA ALA A 326 -7.84 17.12 -5.43
C ALA A 326 -7.88 18.62 -5.78
N VAL A 327 -7.43 19.02 -6.97
CA VAL A 327 -7.55 20.41 -7.43
C VAL A 327 -9.01 20.83 -7.59
N GLN A 328 -9.83 20.00 -8.23
CA GLN A 328 -11.25 20.28 -8.41
C GLN A 328 -11.94 20.49 -7.05
N GLY A 329 -11.65 19.62 -6.08
CA GLY A 329 -12.19 19.74 -4.75
C GLY A 329 -11.72 20.98 -3.99
N SER A 330 -10.53 21.52 -4.31
CA SER A 330 -10.07 22.76 -3.69
C SER A 330 -10.90 23.94 -4.19
N PHE A 331 -11.29 23.95 -5.47
CA PHE A 331 -12.21 24.96 -6.01
C PHE A 331 -13.60 24.86 -5.37
N GLU A 332 -14.13 23.64 -5.23
CA GLU A 332 -15.45 23.41 -4.58
C GLU A 332 -15.48 23.89 -3.12
N MET A 333 -14.35 23.81 -2.42
CA MET A 333 -14.21 24.16 -1.01
C MET A 333 -13.68 25.59 -0.78
N ASN A 334 -13.34 26.31 -1.86
CA ASN A 334 -12.63 27.61 -1.81
C ASN A 334 -11.31 27.54 -1.01
N GLU A 335 -10.55 26.47 -1.26
CA GLU A 335 -9.26 26.16 -0.62
C GLU A 335 -8.12 26.23 -1.64
N GLU A 336 -6.91 26.48 -1.15
CA GLU A 336 -5.70 26.48 -1.97
C GLU A 336 -5.19 25.05 -2.19
N SER A 337 -4.73 24.78 -3.41
CA SER A 337 -4.06 23.53 -3.79
C SER A 337 -3.09 23.83 -4.92
N PHE A 338 -2.01 23.05 -5.01
CA PHE A 338 -1.10 23.11 -6.14
C PHE A 338 -1.89 22.99 -7.45
N PHE A 339 -1.74 23.99 -8.31
CA PHE A 339 -2.28 23.96 -9.66
C PHE A 339 -1.25 24.52 -10.62
N PRO A 340 -0.84 23.77 -11.66
CA PRO A 340 0.24 24.19 -12.56
C PRO A 340 -0.02 25.58 -13.14
N HIS A 341 1.03 26.41 -13.19
CA HIS A 341 0.96 27.77 -13.75
C HIS A 341 0.32 27.78 -15.15
N GLN A 342 0.65 26.78 -15.95
CA GLN A 342 0.16 26.56 -17.31
C GLN A 342 -1.37 26.38 -17.37
N TYR A 343 -2.00 25.95 -16.29
CA TYR A 343 -3.44 25.65 -16.22
C TYR A 343 -4.25 26.73 -15.51
N LEU A 344 -3.64 27.82 -15.02
CA LEU A 344 -4.34 28.85 -14.23
C LEU A 344 -5.59 29.43 -14.93
N ARG A 345 -5.62 29.47 -16.27
CA ARG A 345 -6.77 29.91 -17.07
C ARG A 345 -8.00 28.98 -16.99
N ALA A 346 -7.82 27.77 -16.46
CA ALA A 346 -8.88 26.79 -16.23
C ALA A 346 -9.39 26.77 -14.78
N LYS A 347 -8.88 27.64 -13.89
CA LYS A 347 -9.46 27.80 -12.54
C LYS A 347 -10.92 28.21 -12.68
N ILE A 348 -11.80 27.46 -12.02
CA ILE A 348 -13.22 27.81 -11.94
C ILE A 348 -13.30 29.00 -10.95
N SER A 349 -13.51 30.19 -11.48
CA SER A 349 -13.79 31.37 -10.66
C SER A 349 -15.16 31.19 -9.99
N SER A 350 -15.20 31.25 -8.66
CA SER A 350 -16.42 31.36 -7.87
C SER A 350 -17.18 32.64 -8.18
#